data_AF-A0A958II33-F1
#
_entry.id   AF-A0A958II33-F1
#
_cell.length_a   1.000
_cell.length_b   1.000
_cell.length_c   1.000
_cell.angle_alpha   90.00
_cell.angle_beta   90.00
_cell.angle_gamma   90.00
#
_symmetry.space_group_name_H-M   'P 1'
#
loop_
_entity.id
_entity.type
_entity.pdbx_description
1 polymer ?
#
loop_
_entity_poly.entity_id
_entity_poly.type
_entity_poly.pdbx_seq_one_letter_code
_entity_poly.pdbx_strand_id
1 'polypeptide(L)'
;MSSSNLAEKITAYFNWQPFVSIDLPLAVSAQTAMVNNKLYIYIADFSSLPVKKGENRNALKNTRISVKTTEYRKAYTLNYLGEPQSLSLLVDEGKTMVTITEIRDGAVIWFEK
;
A
#
# COMPACT_ATOMS: atom_id res chain seq x y z
N MET A 1 -24.82 5.10 -13.50
CA MET A 1 -24.61 6.16 -12.48
C MET A 1 -23.27 5.89 -11.83
N SER A 2 -22.29 6.76 -12.05
CA SER A 2 -20.92 6.58 -11.52
C SER A 2 -20.95 6.76 -10.01
N SER A 3 -20.81 5.66 -9.28
CA SER A 3 -20.57 5.65 -7.84
C SER A 3 -19.14 6.16 -7.58
N SER A 4 -18.93 7.47 -7.71
CA SER A 4 -17.70 8.10 -7.23
C SER A 4 -17.57 7.81 -5.73
N ASN A 5 -16.44 7.20 -5.37
CA ASN A 5 -16.13 6.82 -4.00
C ASN A 5 -16.16 8.09 -3.13
N LEU A 6 -16.73 8.02 -1.93
CA LEU A 6 -16.79 9.14 -0.98
C LEU A 6 -15.41 9.83 -0.79
N ALA A 7 -14.33 9.06 -0.85
CA ALA A 7 -12.96 9.58 -0.80
C ALA A 7 -12.63 10.52 -1.97
N GLU A 8 -13.07 10.20 -3.20
CA GLU A 8 -12.87 11.06 -4.37
C GLU A 8 -13.62 12.38 -4.22
N LYS A 9 -14.84 12.34 -3.67
CA LYS A 9 -15.65 13.54 -3.43
C LYS A 9 -15.04 14.44 -2.35
N ILE A 10 -14.53 13.86 -1.26
CA ILE A 10 -13.85 14.62 -0.19
C ILE A 10 -12.57 15.26 -0.73
N THR A 11 -11.75 14.50 -1.45
CA THR A 11 -10.51 14.98 -2.09
C THR A 11 -10.79 16.16 -3.03
N ALA A 12 -11.81 16.02 -3.90
CA ALA A 12 -12.18 17.06 -4.85
C ALA A 12 -12.77 18.31 -4.16
N TYR A 13 -13.64 18.14 -3.16
CA TYR A 13 -14.27 19.26 -2.47
C TYR A 13 -13.28 20.08 -1.65
N PHE A 14 -12.35 19.43 -0.95
CA PHE A 14 -11.37 20.10 -0.10
C PHE A 14 -10.05 20.42 -0.80
N ASN A 15 -9.90 20.07 -2.09
CA ASN A 15 -8.61 20.05 -2.81
C ASN A 15 -7.50 19.39 -1.98
N TRP A 16 -7.89 18.41 -1.16
CA TRP A 16 -6.99 17.75 -0.22
C TRP A 16 -6.28 16.64 -0.96
N GLN A 17 -4.94 16.58 -0.85
CA GLN A 17 -4.16 15.49 -1.43
C GLN A 17 -3.52 14.67 -0.32
N PRO A 18 -3.81 13.35 -0.24
CA PRO A 18 -3.22 12.51 0.79
C PRO A 18 -1.70 12.45 0.63
N PHE A 19 -1.00 12.37 1.76
CA PHE A 19 0.45 12.13 1.74
C PHE A 19 0.78 10.72 1.26
N VAL A 20 -0.06 9.73 1.59
CA VAL A 20 0.05 8.34 1.12
C VAL A 20 -1.28 7.93 0.49
N SER A 21 -1.24 7.43 -0.74
CA SER A 21 -2.38 6.84 -1.45
C SER A 21 -2.08 5.37 -1.74
N ILE A 22 -3.05 4.50 -1.46
CA ILE A 22 -2.90 3.05 -1.64
C ILE A 22 -4.18 2.53 -2.31
N ASP A 23 -4.01 1.84 -3.43
CA ASP A 23 -5.13 1.23 -4.14
C ASP A 23 -5.40 -0.17 -3.57
N LEU A 24 -6.42 -0.28 -2.70
CA LEU A 24 -6.75 -1.52 -1.99
C LEU A 24 -8.24 -1.90 -2.12
N PRO A 25 -8.57 -3.21 -2.17
CA PRO A 25 -9.94 -3.71 -1.99
C PRO A 25 -10.50 -3.41 -0.60
N LEU A 26 -11.83 -3.40 -0.48
CA LEU A 26 -12.54 -3.09 0.78
C LEU A 26 -12.20 -4.04 1.95
N ALA A 27 -11.85 -5.29 1.65
CA ALA A 27 -11.50 -6.29 2.66
C ALA A 27 -10.07 -6.15 3.22
N VAL A 28 -9.32 -5.15 2.75
CA VAL A 28 -7.93 -4.93 3.14
C VAL A 28 -7.85 -3.68 4.00
N SER A 29 -7.13 -3.78 5.12
CA SER A 29 -6.81 -2.63 5.95
C SER A 29 -5.35 -2.23 5.77
N ALA A 30 -5.10 -0.93 5.81
CA ALA A 30 -3.76 -0.38 5.83
C ALA A 30 -3.60 0.65 6.94
N GLN A 31 -2.42 0.69 7.55
CA GLN A 31 -2.00 1.71 8.51
C GLN A 31 -0.62 2.24 8.15
N THR A 32 -0.38 3.50 8.44
CA THR A 32 0.92 4.14 8.19
C THR A 32 1.55 4.60 9.50
N ALA A 33 2.87 4.54 9.59
CA ALA A 33 3.63 5.03 10.73
C ALA A 33 4.98 5.59 10.29
N MET A 34 5.50 6.56 11.04
CA MET A 34 6.90 6.99 10.91
C MET A 34 7.72 6.31 12.00
N VAL A 35 8.74 5.54 11.63
CA VAL A 35 9.64 4.84 12.56
C VAL A 35 11.07 5.15 12.16
N ASN A 36 11.84 5.77 13.06
CA ASN A 36 13.25 6.15 12.79
C ASN A 36 13.42 6.90 11.45
N ASN A 37 12.56 7.88 11.20
CA ASN A 37 12.52 8.71 9.97
C ASN A 37 12.23 7.94 8.67
N LYS A 38 11.75 6.71 8.75
CA LYS A 38 11.28 5.91 7.62
C LYS A 38 9.76 5.84 7.66
N LEU A 39 9.12 5.98 6.51
CA LEU A 39 7.68 5.74 6.38
C LEU A 39 7.46 4.23 6.28
N TYR A 40 6.64 3.70 7.18
CA TYR A 40 6.15 2.33 7.16
C TYR A 40 4.67 2.31 6.80
N ILE A 41 4.28 1.30 6.02
CA ILE A 41 2.91 1.00 5.63
C ILE A 41 2.67 -0.47 5.95
N TYR A 42 1.71 -0.73 6.83
CA TYR A 42 1.29 -2.06 7.25
C TYR A 42 0.00 -2.39 6.52
N ILE A 43 -0.04 -3.53 5.84
CA ILE A 43 -1.19 -4.02 5.10
C ILE A 43 -1.61 -5.37 5.68
N ALA A 44 -2.90 -5.53 5.95
CA ALA A 44 -3.51 -6.78 6.38
C ALA A 44 -4.69 -7.11 5.47
N ASP A 45 -4.68 -8.29 4.85
CA ASP A 45 -5.76 -8.77 4.00
C ASP A 45 -6.69 -9.70 4.78
N PHE A 46 -7.92 -9.25 5.03
CA PHE A 46 -8.94 -10.02 5.74
C PHE A 46 -9.88 -10.78 4.81
N SER A 47 -9.69 -10.71 3.48
CA SER A 47 -10.52 -11.42 2.50
C SER A 47 -10.53 -12.93 2.68
N SER A 48 -9.51 -13.46 3.34
CA SER A 48 -9.33 -14.88 3.65
C SER A 48 -9.85 -15.29 5.03
N LEU A 49 -10.63 -14.48 5.74
CA LEU A 49 -11.30 -14.91 6.98
C LEU A 49 -12.76 -15.33 6.69
N PRO A 50 -13.23 -16.53 7.09
CA PRO A 50 -12.61 -17.58 7.90
C PRO A 50 -12.15 -18.78 7.04
N VAL A 51 -11.24 -18.56 6.10
CA VAL A 51 -10.68 -19.64 5.26
C VAL A 51 -9.79 -20.53 6.14
N LYS A 52 -10.06 -21.84 6.13
CA LYS A 52 -9.29 -22.82 6.94
C LYS A 52 -7.81 -22.78 6.55
N LYS A 53 -6.94 -23.08 7.53
CA LYS A 53 -5.50 -23.20 7.33
C LYS A 53 -5.22 -24.24 6.22
N GLY A 54 -4.68 -23.81 5.08
CA GLY A 54 -4.32 -24.68 3.94
C GLY A 54 -5.16 -24.54 2.68
N GLU A 55 -6.26 -23.76 2.70
CA GLU A 55 -7.00 -23.41 1.49
C GLU A 55 -6.31 -22.25 0.73
N ASN A 56 -6.38 -22.30 -0.61
CA ASN A 56 -5.66 -21.39 -1.49
C ASN A 56 -6.23 -19.96 -1.34
N ARG A 57 -5.46 -19.07 -0.70
CA ARG A 57 -5.86 -17.68 -0.48
C ARG A 57 -5.61 -16.88 -1.77
N ASN A 58 -6.59 -16.07 -2.17
CA ASN A 58 -6.41 -15.15 -3.28
C ASN A 58 -5.46 -14.04 -2.85
N ALA A 59 -4.28 -13.97 -3.44
CA ALA A 59 -3.35 -12.90 -3.18
C ALA A 59 -3.85 -11.58 -3.77
N LEU A 60 -3.63 -10.47 -3.06
CA LEU A 60 -3.71 -9.12 -3.61
C LEU A 60 -2.60 -8.96 -4.64
N LYS A 61 -2.95 -8.57 -5.86
CA LYS A 61 -2.01 -8.39 -6.96
C LYS A 61 -1.91 -6.94 -7.36
N ASN A 62 -0.73 -6.53 -7.81
CA ASN A 62 -0.46 -5.20 -8.38
C ASN A 62 -0.92 -4.05 -7.47
N THR A 63 -0.69 -4.17 -6.17
CA THR A 63 -1.02 -3.12 -5.20
C THR A 63 -0.13 -1.90 -5.46
N ARG A 64 -0.74 -0.77 -5.78
CA ARG A 64 -0.03 0.48 -6.05
C ARG A 64 -0.03 1.36 -4.82
N ILE A 65 1.16 1.89 -4.51
CA ILE A 65 1.36 2.86 -3.43
C ILE A 65 1.99 4.11 -4.04
N SER A 66 1.43 5.27 -3.71
CA SER A 66 1.95 6.59 -4.06
C SER A 66 2.21 7.37 -2.78
N VAL A 67 3.38 7.97 -2.65
CA VAL A 67 3.74 8.87 -1.56
C VAL A 67 4.07 10.25 -2.12
N LYS A 68 3.48 11.31 -1.55
CA LYS A 68 3.63 12.71 -2.00
C LYS A 68 4.96 13.32 -1.55
N THR A 69 6.05 12.76 -2.04
CA THR A 69 7.42 13.27 -1.91
C THR A 69 8.27 12.62 -2.99
N THR A 70 9.42 13.23 -3.31
CA THR A 70 10.45 12.64 -4.17
C THR A 70 11.71 12.32 -3.39
N GLU A 71 11.70 12.43 -2.06
CA GLU A 71 12.92 12.25 -1.24
C GLU A 71 13.31 10.79 -1.02
N TYR A 72 12.37 9.85 -1.16
CA TYR A 72 12.67 8.44 -0.97
C TYR A 72 13.49 7.88 -2.14
N ARG A 73 14.54 7.14 -1.82
CA ARG A 73 15.49 6.53 -2.77
C ARG A 73 15.43 5.01 -2.77
N LYS A 74 14.87 4.42 -1.72
CA LYS A 74 14.69 2.97 -1.60
C LYS A 74 13.32 2.65 -1.02
N ALA A 75 12.75 1.54 -1.47
CA ALA A 75 11.58 0.95 -0.87
C ALA A 75 11.75 -0.55 -0.77
N TYR A 76 11.11 -1.11 0.24
CA TYR A 76 11.19 -2.52 0.56
C TYR A 76 9.82 -3.05 0.93
N THR A 77 9.61 -4.34 0.71
CA THR A 77 8.44 -5.07 1.20
C THR A 77 8.88 -6.29 2.00
N LEU A 78 8.10 -6.63 3.01
CA LEU A 78 8.20 -7.86 3.77
C LEU A 78 6.80 -8.46 3.85
N ASN A 79 6.55 -9.50 3.04
CA ASN A 79 5.32 -10.29 3.14
C ASN A 79 5.32 -11.10 4.46
N TYR A 80 4.14 -11.44 4.96
CA TYR A 80 3.98 -12.27 6.15
C TYR A 80 4.77 -13.58 6.03
N LEU A 81 5.66 -13.85 7.01
CA LEU A 81 6.60 -14.98 7.04
C LEU A 81 7.53 -15.09 5.81
N GLY A 82 7.70 -14.00 5.07
CA GLY A 82 8.64 -13.90 3.96
C GLY A 82 9.97 -13.28 4.36
N GLU A 83 10.78 -13.01 3.35
CA GLU A 83 12.04 -12.26 3.48
C GLU A 83 11.87 -10.84 2.94
N PRO A 84 12.65 -9.86 3.42
CA PRO A 84 12.69 -8.52 2.86
C PRO A 84 13.06 -8.53 1.36
N GLN A 85 12.33 -7.78 0.56
CA GLN A 85 12.54 -7.62 -0.88
C GLN A 85 12.63 -6.14 -1.24
N SER A 86 13.61 -5.77 -2.06
CA SER A 86 13.69 -4.43 -2.64
C SER A 86 12.59 -4.23 -3.69
N LEU A 87 11.99 -3.05 -3.68
CA LEU A 87 10.99 -2.63 -4.68
C LEU A 87 11.58 -1.62 -5.65
N SER A 88 11.18 -1.72 -6.91
CA SER A 88 11.46 -0.68 -7.91
C SER A 88 10.63 0.56 -7.62
N LEU A 89 11.30 1.71 -7.60
CA LEU A 89 10.68 3.01 -7.41
C LEU A 89 10.48 3.70 -8.76
N LEU A 90 9.32 4.32 -8.91
CA LEU A 90 9.06 5.29 -9.97
C LEU A 90 8.84 6.64 -9.33
N VAL A 91 9.59 7.66 -9.76
CA VAL A 91 9.39 9.04 -9.32
C VAL A 91 8.74 9.80 -10.46
N ASP A 92 7.58 10.38 -10.22
CA ASP A 92 6.82 11.13 -11.21
C ASP A 92 5.94 12.18 -10.53
N GLU A 93 5.77 13.34 -11.16
CA GLU A 93 4.90 14.43 -10.69
C GLU A 93 4.99 14.77 -9.18
N GLY A 94 6.20 14.78 -8.62
CA GLY A 94 6.40 15.10 -7.19
C GLY A 94 6.02 13.96 -6.23
N LYS A 95 5.82 12.74 -6.75
CA LYS A 95 5.47 11.55 -5.98
C LYS A 95 6.48 10.43 -6.21
N THR A 96 6.64 9.61 -5.19
CA THR A 96 7.33 8.33 -5.26
C THR A 96 6.29 7.22 -5.29
N MET A 97 6.36 6.35 -6.28
CA MET A 97 5.44 5.25 -6.50
C MET A 97 6.15 3.91 -6.45
N VAL A 98 5.46 2.90 -5.93
CA VAL A 98 5.86 1.49 -5.99
C VAL A 98 4.66 0.63 -6.36
N THR A 99 4.95 -0.47 -7.04
CA THR A 99 3.96 -1.53 -7.31
C THR A 99 4.43 -2.82 -6.64
N ILE A 100 3.56 -3.42 -5.84
CA ILE A 100 3.80 -4.70 -5.19
C ILE A 100 3.06 -5.76 -5.98
N THR A 101 3.80 -6.73 -6.53
CA THR A 101 3.23 -7.75 -7.43
C THR A 101 2.23 -8.65 -6.73
N GLU A 102 2.53 -9.08 -5.49
CA GLU A 102 1.71 -10.05 -4.75
C GLU A 102 1.82 -9.82 -3.22
N ILE A 103 0.66 -9.77 -2.53
CA ILE A 103 0.52 -9.80 -1.06
C ILE A 103 -0.52 -10.87 -0.72
N ARG A 104 -0.17 -11.88 0.08
CA ARG A 104 -1.08 -13.01 0.38
C ARG A 104 -1.93 -12.83 1.64
N ASP A 105 -1.27 -12.50 2.74
CA ASP A 105 -1.93 -12.38 4.06
C ASP A 105 -1.78 -10.96 4.63
N GLY A 106 -0.67 -10.33 4.29
CA GLY A 106 -0.30 -9.00 4.73
C GLY A 106 1.14 -8.73 4.36
N ALA A 107 1.50 -7.46 4.41
CA ALA A 107 2.84 -6.98 4.09
C ALA A 107 3.19 -5.76 4.92
N VAL A 108 4.48 -5.59 5.18
CA VAL A 108 5.05 -4.33 5.66
C VAL A 108 5.87 -3.74 4.53
N ILE A 109 5.59 -2.50 4.19
CA ILE A 109 6.33 -1.74 3.20
C ILE A 109 7.00 -0.58 3.90
N TRP A 110 8.26 -0.30 3.59
CA TRP A 110 8.91 0.90 4.09
C TRP A 110 9.76 1.61 3.07
N PHE A 111 9.89 2.91 3.28
CA PHE A 111 10.65 3.82 2.43
C PHE A 111 11.84 4.41 3.17
N GLU A 112 12.97 4.50 2.48
CA GLU A 112 14.20 5.11 2.98
C GLU A 112 14.65 6.23 2.05
N LYS A 113 15.22 7.28 2.64
CA LYS A 113 15.87 8.39 1.91
C LYS A 113 17.24 7.96 1.39
#